data_AF-A0A2V4BWB8-F1
#
_entry.id   AF-A0A2V4BWB8-F1
#
_cell.length_a   1.000
_cell.length_b   1.000
_cell.length_c   1.000
_cell.angle_alpha   90.00
_cell.angle_beta   90.00
_cell.angle_gamma   90.00
#
_symmetry.space_group_name_H-M   'P 1'
#
loop_
_entity.id
_entity.type
_entity.pdbx_description
1 polymer ?
#
loop_
_entity_poly.entity_id
_entity_poly.type
_entity_poly.pdbx_seq_one_letter_code
_entity_poly.pdbx_strand_id
1 'polypeptide(L)'
;MENLINQENLEEIREFIESKIADVPGSYILVGAIGSLLLSSYLDKIGKKQAASVIGKLAIPIIGIGVAKYKDVIKSELENQLGLEQ
;
A
#
# COMPACT_ATOMS: atom_id res chain seq x y z
N MET A 1 -11.20 14.35 -26.98
CA MET A 1 -10.10 14.13 -26.02
C MET A 1 -9.94 12.63 -25.91
N GLU A 2 -8.83 12.07 -26.38
CA GLU A 2 -8.49 10.68 -26.08
C GLU A 2 -8.38 10.52 -24.57
N ASN A 3 -9.02 9.49 -24.03
CA ASN A 3 -8.85 9.14 -22.62
C ASN A 3 -7.41 8.70 -22.43
N LEU A 4 -6.61 9.54 -21.77
CA LEU A 4 -5.25 9.22 -21.29
C LEU A 4 -5.24 8.01 -20.33
N ILE A 5 -6.41 7.56 -19.87
CA ILE A 5 -6.61 6.34 -19.10
C ILE A 5 -7.26 5.30 -20.03
N ASN A 6 -6.44 4.55 -20.74
CA ASN A 6 -6.82 3.29 -21.37
C ASN A 6 -6.28 2.12 -20.51
N GLN A 7 -6.71 0.88 -20.77
CA GLN A 7 -6.28 -0.28 -19.98
C GLN A 7 -4.76 -0.51 -20.03
N GLU A 8 -4.14 -0.23 -21.16
CA GLU A 8 -2.69 -0.34 -21.38
C GLU A 8 -1.90 0.59 -20.44
N ASN A 9 -2.26 1.87 -20.40
CA ASN A 9 -1.63 2.85 -19.51
C ASN A 9 -1.86 2.53 -18.02
N LEU A 10 -2.99 1.89 -17.67
CA LEU A 10 -3.25 1.45 -16.30
C LEU A 10 -2.37 0.27 -15.90
N GLU A 11 -2.12 -0.68 -16.80
CA GLU A 11 -1.21 -1.80 -16.57
C GLU A 11 0.23 -1.30 -16.41
N GLU A 12 0.68 -0.36 -17.26
CA GLU A 12 2.00 0.27 -17.13
C GLU A 12 2.17 1.02 -15.80
N ILE A 13 1.16 1.78 -15.37
CA ILE A 13 1.17 2.47 -14.07
C ILE A 13 1.24 1.44 -12.93
N ARG A 14 0.53 0.33 -13.05
CA ARG A 14 0.56 -0.74 -12.06
C ARG A 14 1.94 -1.39 -11.99
N GLU A 15 2.52 -1.80 -13.12
CA GLU A 15 3.87 -2.36 -13.17
C GLU A 15 4.91 -1.38 -12.62
N PHE A 16 4.79 -0.09 -12.96
CA PHE A 16 5.64 0.94 -12.42
C PHE A 16 5.52 1.04 -10.89
N ILE A 17 4.30 1.04 -10.34
CA ILE A 17 4.09 1.06 -8.89
C ILE A 17 4.65 -0.21 -8.25
N GLU A 18 4.32 -1.40 -8.78
CA GLU A 18 4.79 -2.69 -8.27
C GLU A 18 6.32 -2.76 -8.26
N SER A 19 7.00 -2.31 -9.32
CA SER A 19 8.47 -2.27 -9.37
C SER A 19 9.07 -1.31 -8.34
N LYS A 20 8.41 -0.18 -8.04
CA LYS A 20 8.90 0.77 -7.03
C LYS A 20 8.74 0.26 -5.60
N ILE A 21 7.75 -0.58 -5.35
CA ILE A 21 7.49 -1.13 -4.02
C ILE A 21 8.01 -2.56 -3.86
N ALA A 22 8.55 -3.19 -4.91
CA ALA A 22 9.00 -4.58 -4.93
C ALA A 22 10.01 -4.90 -3.83
N ASP A 23 10.92 -3.97 -3.52
CA ASP A 23 11.95 -4.18 -2.50
C ASP A 23 11.54 -3.68 -1.10
N VAL A 24 10.36 -3.07 -0.95
CA VAL A 24 9.90 -2.52 0.33
C VAL A 24 9.15 -3.57 1.14
N PRO A 25 9.63 -4.01 2.32
CA PRO A 25 8.92 -5.02 3.11
C PRO A 25 7.47 -4.64 3.38
N GLY A 26 6.54 -5.61 3.30
CA GLY A 26 5.11 -5.35 3.55
C GLY A 26 4.85 -4.71 4.92
N SER A 27 5.62 -5.09 5.94
CA SER A 27 5.57 -4.47 7.28
C SER A 27 5.88 -2.97 7.26
N TYR A 28 6.81 -2.51 6.42
CA TYR A 28 7.16 -1.10 6.33
C TYR A 28 6.06 -0.30 5.63
N ILE A 29 5.40 -0.90 4.63
CA ILE A 29 4.22 -0.31 3.99
C ILE A 29 3.09 -0.16 5.01
N LEU A 30 2.85 -1.19 5.84
CA LEU A 30 1.84 -1.15 6.91
C LEU A 30 2.15 -0.08 7.97
N VAL A 31 3.43 0.09 8.36
CA VAL A 31 3.85 1.20 9.25
C VAL A 31 3.57 2.56 8.60
N GLY A 32 3.86 2.72 7.30
CA GLY A 32 3.51 3.93 6.56
C GLY A 32 2.01 4.19 6.51
N ALA A 33 1.20 3.12 6.44
CA ALA A 33 -0.25 3.20 6.49
C ALA A 33 -0.75 3.72 7.85
N ILE A 34 -0.22 3.19 8.95
CA ILE A 34 -0.50 3.67 10.31
C ILE A 34 -0.09 5.13 10.46
N GLY A 35 1.11 5.49 10.00
CA GLY A 35 1.59 6.88 10.00
C GLY A 35 0.64 7.82 9.25
N SER A 36 0.11 7.37 8.11
CA SER A 36 -0.86 8.14 7.31
C SER A 36 -2.19 8.33 8.05
N LEU A 37 -2.70 7.30 8.73
CA LEU A 37 -3.91 7.42 9.56
C LEU A 37 -3.70 8.41 10.71
N LEU A 38 -2.58 8.30 11.44
CA LEU A 38 -2.23 9.21 12.53
C LEU A 38 -2.09 10.66 12.04
N LEU A 39 -1.44 10.85 10.89
CA LEU A 39 -1.30 12.16 10.27
C LEU A 39 -2.67 12.72 9.84
N SER A 40 -3.54 11.91 9.25
CA SER A 40 -4.90 12.31 8.90
C SER A 40 -5.67 12.77 10.15
N SER A 41 -5.62 12.02 11.24
CA SER A 41 -6.24 12.41 12.52
C SER A 41 -5.67 13.71 13.09
N TYR A 42 -4.35 13.89 13.03
CA TYR A 42 -3.72 15.14 13.48
C TYR A 42 -4.15 16.34 12.63
N LEU A 43 -4.15 16.21 11.30
CA LEU A 43 -4.59 17.24 10.38
C LEU A 43 -6.06 17.62 10.62
N ASP A 44 -6.91 16.64 10.91
CA ASP A 44 -8.31 16.89 11.23
C ASP A 44 -8.45 17.71 12.51
N LYS A 45 -7.67 17.37 13.54
CA LYS A 45 -7.63 18.06 14.85
C LYS A 45 -7.21 19.51 14.73
N ILE A 46 -6.26 19.85 13.86
CA ILE A 46 -5.80 21.23 13.64
C ILE A 46 -6.63 22.00 12.60
N GLY A 47 -7.79 21.46 12.19
CA GLY A 47 -8.72 22.12 11.27
C GLY A 47 -8.35 22.01 9.78
N LYS A 48 -7.34 21.22 9.41
CA LYS A 48 -6.93 20.98 8.01
C LYS A 48 -7.77 19.88 7.36
N LYS A 49 -9.09 20.08 7.30
CA LYS A 49 -10.09 19.07 6.89
C LYS A 49 -9.84 18.45 5.51
N GLN A 50 -9.47 19.27 4.51
CA GLN A 50 -9.21 18.76 3.15
C GLN A 50 -7.98 17.84 3.10
N ALA A 51 -6.88 18.26 3.74
CA ALA A 51 -5.66 17.45 3.80
C ALA A 51 -5.90 16.16 4.59
N ALA A 52 -6.60 16.23 5.73
CA ALA A 52 -6.99 15.07 6.51
C ALA A 52 -7.78 14.05 5.66
N SER A 53 -8.75 14.53 4.86
CA SER A 53 -9.55 13.67 3.98
C SER A 53 -8.71 13.00 2.89
N VAL A 54 -7.82 13.75 2.23
CA VAL A 54 -6.94 13.20 1.17
C VAL A 54 -6.00 12.13 1.75
N ILE A 55 -5.30 12.44 2.84
CA ILE A 55 -4.37 11.50 3.48
C ILE A 55 -5.10 10.27 4.02
N GLY A 56 -6.27 10.46 4.63
CA GLY A 56 -7.08 9.34 5.14
C GLY A 56 -7.56 8.40 4.03
N LYS A 57 -7.96 8.95 2.87
CA LYS A 57 -8.34 8.15 1.70
C LYS A 57 -7.16 7.41 1.09
N LEU A 58 -5.97 8.00 1.10
CA LEU A 58 -4.73 7.34 0.64
C LEU A 58 -4.27 6.23 1.59
N ALA A 59 -4.57 6.32 2.88
CA ALA A 59 -4.21 5.27 3.83
C ALA A 59 -4.85 3.92 3.46
N ILE A 60 -6.09 3.90 2.95
CA ILE A 60 -6.81 2.67 2.58
C ILE A 60 -6.06 1.83 1.53
N PRO A 61 -5.71 2.36 0.33
CA PRO A 61 -4.95 1.58 -0.64
C PRO A 61 -3.54 1.21 -0.13
N ILE A 62 -2.89 2.04 0.69
CA ILE A 62 -1.59 1.69 1.30
C ILE A 62 -1.74 0.47 2.22
N ILE A 63 -2.81 0.39 3.03
CA ILE A 63 -3.12 -0.80 3.85
C ILE A 63 -3.31 -2.02 2.94
N GLY A 64 -4.10 -1.90 1.87
CA GLY A 64 -4.37 -3.00 0.95
C GLY A 64 -3.08 -3.58 0.36
N ILE A 65 -2.19 -2.71 -0.13
CA ILE A 65 -0.87 -3.11 -0.66
C ILE A 65 -0.01 -3.76 0.43
N GLY A 66 0.05 -3.16 1.62
CA GLY A 66 0.83 -3.68 2.74
C GLY A 66 0.37 -5.07 3.18
N VAL A 67 -0.94 -5.30 3.27
CA VAL A 67 -1.52 -6.61 3.63
C VAL A 67 -1.26 -7.65 2.55
N ALA A 68 -1.46 -7.29 1.28
CA ALA A 68 -1.20 -8.20 0.16
C ALA A 68 0.24 -8.71 0.17
N LYS A 69 1.20 -7.79 0.37
CA LYS A 69 2.62 -8.14 0.43
C LYS A 69 3.02 -8.87 1.72
N TYR A 70 2.40 -8.53 2.85
CA TYR A 70 2.67 -9.21 4.11
C TYR A 70 2.17 -10.67 4.12
N LYS A 71 1.11 -10.96 3.35
CA LYS A 71 0.62 -12.33 3.16
C LYS A 71 1.69 -13.25 2.55
N ASP A 72 2.51 -12.74 1.62
CA ASP A 72 3.58 -13.52 1.00
C ASP A 72 4.67 -13.90 2.02
N VAL A 73 4.95 -13.00 2.96
CA VAL A 73 5.87 -13.26 4.08
C VAL A 73 5.30 -14.34 5.00
N ILE A 74 4.03 -14.22 5.40
CA ILE A 74 3.36 -15.24 6.24
C ILE A 74 3.36 -16.60 5.54
N LYS A 75 3.10 -16.62 4.23
CA LYS A 75 3.07 -17.85 3.44
C LYS A 75 4.45 -18.51 3.40
N SER A 76 5.49 -17.74 3.07
CA SER A 76 6.88 -18.25 3.04
C SER A 76 7.35 -18.71 4.42
N GLU A 77 6.98 -18.02 5.49
CA GLU A 77 7.30 -18.43 6.86
C GLU A 77 6.58 -19.73 7.26
N LEU A 78 5.32 -19.90 6.83
CA LEU A 78 4.55 -21.13 7.04
C LEU A 78 5.12 -22.31 6.25
N GLU A 79 5.51 -22.11 4.98
CA GLU A 79 6.13 -23.13 4.13
C GLU A 79 7.49 -23.58 4.69
N ASN A 80 8.29 -22.64 5.21
CA ASN A 80 9.54 -22.92 5.91
C ASN A 80 9.33 -23.73 7.21
N GLN A 81 8.33 -23.36 8.03
CA GLN A 81 8.02 -24.09 9.25
C GLN A 81 7.48 -25.50 9.00
N LEU A 82 6.77 -25.70 7.89
CA LEU A 82 6.20 -26.99 7.49
C LEU A 82 7.15 -27.84 6.64
N GLY A 83 8.34 -27.34 6.30
CA GLY A 83 9.32 -28.05 5.46
C GLY A 83 8.82 -28.34 4.04
N LEU A 84 7.95 -27.47 3.50
CA LEU A 84 7.32 -27.62 2.19
C LEU A 84 8.06 -26.87 1.07
N GLU A 85 9.13 -26.13 1.39
CA GLU A 85 10.04 -25.61 0.37
C GLU A 85 10.85 -26.78 -0.24
N GLN A 86 10.41 -27.27 -1.41
CA GLN A 86 11.22 -28.08 -2.34
C GLN A 86 11.53 -27.28 -3.59
#